data_AF-A0A353LTX6-F1
#
_entry.id   AF-A0A353LTX6-F1
#
_cell.length_a   1.000
_cell.length_b   1.000
_cell.length_c   1.000
_cell.angle_alpha   90.00
_cell.angle_beta   90.00
_cell.angle_gamma   90.00
#
_symmetry.space_group_name_H-M   'P 1'
#
loop_
_entity.id
_entity.type
_entity.pdbx_description
1 polymer ?
#
loop_
_entity_poly.entity_id
_entity_poly.type
_entity_poly.pdbx_seq_one_letter_code
_entity_poly.pdbx_strand_id
1 'polypeptide(L)'
;MVNLVETGVNRAPVRNIRRGDTKERLMDAGEQLFSRYGLDAVTIRQINQAAGQRNTSSLLYHFGSKEGLVEAIFIDRFAGINARRHEMLAALPDPLNEEHIPLLAQAAVLPFVEHMHKRESGTDFIRFFALVYSDPQFRVSSEVWREHTSSARRLAQMAMALMPHVPQEAAIQRVGLMATSVFHWLANWHRLIRGDTRER
;
A
#
# COMPACT_ATOMS: atom_id res chain seq x y z
N MET A 1 -17.25 37.61 -47.15
CA MET A 1 -17.84 36.62 -46.24
C MET A 1 -17.41 35.25 -46.75
N VAL A 2 -16.67 34.36 -46.08
CA VAL A 2 -16.04 34.22 -44.75
C VAL A 2 -14.98 33.12 -44.99
N ASN A 3 -13.70 33.45 -44.93
CA ASN A 3 -12.71 33.14 -43.87
C ASN A 3 -12.32 31.67 -43.69
N LEU A 4 -11.00 31.45 -43.82
CA LEU A 4 -10.22 30.27 -43.42
C LEU A 4 -10.61 29.80 -42.01
N VAL A 5 -10.68 28.48 -41.83
CA VAL A 5 -10.51 27.86 -40.51
C VAL A 5 -9.33 26.90 -40.61
N GLU A 6 -8.25 27.33 -39.96
CA GLU A 6 -7.04 26.58 -39.67
C GLU A 6 -7.40 25.32 -38.86
N THR A 7 -6.91 24.17 -39.31
CA THR A 7 -6.94 22.92 -38.57
C THR A 7 -5.96 23.01 -37.40
N GLY A 8 -6.44 23.49 -36.26
CA GLY A 8 -5.75 23.43 -34.98
C GLY A 8 -5.54 21.98 -34.56
N VAL A 9 -4.27 21.55 -34.51
CA VAL A 9 -3.85 20.31 -33.85
C VAL A 9 -4.31 20.38 -32.40
N ASN A 10 -5.35 19.60 -32.07
CA ASN A 10 -5.85 19.43 -30.71
C ASN A 10 -4.79 18.69 -29.88
N ARG A 11 -3.85 19.44 -29.32
CA ARG A 11 -2.91 18.92 -28.31
C ARG A 11 -3.72 18.70 -27.03
N ALA A 12 -3.89 17.42 -26.67
CA ALA A 12 -4.43 17.00 -25.39
C ALA A 12 -3.79 17.81 -24.23
N PRO A 13 -4.53 18.12 -23.16
CA PRO A 13 -4.07 19.02 -22.13
C PRO A 13 -2.81 18.45 -21.48
N VAL A 14 -1.70 19.21 -21.57
CA VAL A 14 -0.47 18.94 -20.84
C VAL A 14 -0.82 18.94 -19.35
N ARG A 15 -0.81 17.76 -18.74
CA ARG A 15 -1.07 17.54 -17.32
C ARG A 15 -0.14 18.46 -16.54
N ASN A 16 -0.72 19.38 -15.77
CA ASN A 16 -0.02 20.43 -15.05
C ASN A 16 1.01 19.81 -14.10
N ILE A 17 2.31 19.84 -14.45
CA ILE A 17 3.42 19.33 -13.64
C ILE A 17 3.63 20.29 -12.46
N ARG A 18 2.74 20.25 -11.47
CA ARG A 18 2.76 21.14 -10.30
C ARG A 18 2.83 20.31 -9.04
N ARG A 19 3.96 20.37 -8.31
CA ARG A 19 4.25 19.89 -6.93
C ARG A 19 3.80 18.48 -6.51
N GLY A 20 2.57 18.06 -6.80
CA GLY A 20 2.08 16.69 -6.66
C GLY A 20 2.92 15.68 -7.44
N ASP A 21 3.40 16.03 -8.64
CA ASP A 21 4.30 15.18 -9.42
C ASP A 21 5.60 14.87 -8.67
N THR A 22 6.22 15.86 -8.02
CA THR A 22 7.49 15.64 -7.30
C THR A 22 7.29 14.77 -6.06
N LYS A 23 6.23 15.01 -5.28
CA LYS A 23 5.91 14.19 -4.10
C LYS A 23 5.64 12.74 -4.51
N GLU A 24 4.81 12.53 -5.52
CA GLU A 24 4.48 11.19 -6.04
C GLU A 24 5.71 10.47 -6.58
N ARG A 25 6.53 11.15 -7.40
CA ARG A 25 7.79 10.58 -7.92
C ARG A 25 8.78 10.20 -6.83
N LEU A 26 8.86 10.97 -5.75
CA LEU A 26 9.71 10.64 -4.60
C LEU A 26 9.17 9.42 -3.84
N MET A 27 7.85 9.31 -3.67
CA MET A 27 7.21 8.12 -3.09
C MET A 27 7.45 6.89 -3.94
N ASP A 28 7.27 6.98 -5.26
CA ASP A 28 7.46 5.87 -6.19
C ASP A 28 8.94 5.43 -6.26
N ALA A 29 9.87 6.39 -6.32
CA ALA A 29 11.31 6.11 -6.28
C ALA A 29 11.72 5.48 -4.94
N GLY A 30 11.20 5.99 -3.82
CA GLY A 30 11.43 5.44 -2.49
C GLY A 30 10.94 4.00 -2.39
N GLU A 31 9.66 3.74 -2.70
CA GLU A 31 9.05 2.41 -2.70
C GLU A 31 9.86 1.41 -3.53
N GLN A 32 10.26 1.79 -4.74
CA GLN A 32 11.05 0.93 -5.63
C GLN A 32 12.44 0.63 -5.06
N LEU A 33 13.15 1.64 -4.54
CA LEU A 33 14.49 1.44 -3.99
C LEU A 33 14.43 0.61 -2.70
N PHE A 34 13.52 0.93 -1.78
CA PHE A 34 13.35 0.21 -0.53
C PHE A 34 12.98 -1.26 -0.75
N SER A 35 12.06 -1.53 -1.69
CA SER A 35 11.64 -2.89 -2.00
C SER A 35 12.75 -3.77 -2.60
N ARG A 36 13.79 -3.14 -3.18
CA ARG A 36 14.91 -3.84 -3.83
C ARG A 36 16.14 -3.98 -2.93
N TYR A 37 16.48 -2.93 -2.20
CA TYR A 37 17.75 -2.83 -1.47
C TYR A 37 17.57 -2.84 0.06
N GLY A 38 16.33 -2.83 0.56
CA GLY A 38 16.05 -2.65 1.97
C GLY A 38 15.99 -1.18 2.38
N LEU A 39 15.48 -0.91 3.58
CA LEU A 39 15.28 0.44 4.09
C LEU A 39 16.60 1.12 4.49
N ASP A 40 17.53 0.36 5.09
CA ASP A 40 18.82 0.88 5.56
C ASP A 40 19.78 1.25 4.43
N ALA A 41 19.90 0.39 3.41
CA ALA A 41 20.86 0.58 2.33
C ALA A 41 20.53 1.76 1.40
N VAL A 42 19.29 2.27 1.46
CA VAL A 42 18.82 3.34 0.60
C VAL A 42 19.02 4.71 1.25
N THR A 43 19.75 5.56 0.54
CA THR A 43 20.04 6.93 0.96
C THR A 43 19.06 7.94 0.36
N ILE A 44 18.88 9.07 1.05
CA ILE A 44 18.08 10.21 0.55
C ILE A 44 18.58 10.70 -0.82
N ARG A 45 19.90 10.66 -1.06
CA ARG A 45 20.50 11.06 -2.33
C ARG A 45 20.06 10.13 -3.47
N GLN A 46 20.09 8.82 -3.26
CA GLN A 46 19.65 7.83 -4.26
C GLN A 46 18.17 8.02 -4.60
N ILE A 47 17.32 8.28 -3.59
CA ILE A 47 15.88 8.51 -3.81
C ILE A 47 15.65 9.78 -4.64
N ASN A 48 16.30 10.90 -4.27
CA ASN A 48 16.19 12.14 -5.03
C ASN A 48 16.65 11.94 -6.48
N GLN A 49 17.79 11.26 -6.70
CA GLN A 49 18.31 10.99 -8.04
C GLN A 49 17.35 10.12 -8.86
N ALA A 50 16.83 9.03 -8.28
CA ALA A 50 15.86 8.14 -8.93
C ALA A 50 14.54 8.86 -9.24
N ALA A 51 14.12 9.80 -8.38
CA ALA A 51 12.98 10.67 -8.62
C ALA A 51 13.26 11.81 -9.62
N GLY A 52 14.46 11.88 -10.21
CA GLY A 52 14.88 12.92 -11.16
C GLY A 52 15.05 14.31 -10.54
N GLN A 53 15.26 14.37 -9.23
CA GLN A 53 15.49 15.61 -8.50
C GLN A 53 16.99 15.95 -8.52
N ARG A 54 17.30 17.20 -8.90
CA ARG A 54 18.69 17.70 -8.94
C ARG A 54 19.23 18.08 -7.56
N ASN A 55 18.35 18.28 -6.58
CA ASN A 55 18.71 18.72 -5.24
C ASN A 55 18.33 17.66 -4.20
N THR A 56 19.26 17.36 -3.29
CA THR A 56 19.07 16.44 -2.16
C THR A 56 18.01 16.95 -1.17
N SER A 57 17.67 18.24 -1.20
CA SER A 57 16.68 18.84 -0.29
C SER A 57 15.23 18.57 -0.68
N SER A 58 14.91 18.10 -1.90
CA SER A 58 13.51 17.90 -2.32
C SER A 58 12.77 16.92 -1.42
N LEU A 59 13.39 15.77 -1.12
CA LEU A 59 12.83 14.79 -0.17
C LEU A 59 12.65 15.41 1.22
N LEU A 60 13.69 16.05 1.77
CA LEU A 60 13.63 16.66 3.10
C LEU A 60 12.55 17.76 3.20
N TYR A 61 12.37 18.53 2.14
CA TYR A 61 11.33 19.55 2.06
C TYR A 61 9.91 18.95 2.10
N HIS A 62 9.69 17.83 1.41
CA HIS A 62 8.36 17.21 1.31
C HIS A 62 8.01 16.29 2.47
N PHE A 63 9.00 15.64 3.07
CA PHE A 63 8.80 14.54 4.02
C PHE A 63 9.54 14.73 5.34
N GLY A 64 10.44 15.72 5.45
CA GLY A 64 11.27 15.96 6.64
C GLY A 64 12.41 14.96 6.81
N SER A 65 12.16 13.67 6.59
CA SER A 65 13.17 12.60 6.72
C SER A 65 12.87 11.40 5.81
N LYS A 66 13.76 10.39 5.85
CA LYS A 66 13.54 9.11 5.18
C LYS A 66 12.35 8.36 5.79
N GLU A 67 12.18 8.45 7.11
CA GLU A 67 11.09 7.87 7.89
C GLU A 67 9.76 8.57 7.56
N GLY A 68 9.77 9.90 7.43
CA GLY A 68 8.57 10.63 6.97
C GLY A 68 8.16 10.26 5.55
N LEU A 69 9.10 9.89 4.68
CA LEU A 69 8.78 9.33 3.36
C LEU A 69 8.15 7.93 3.49
N VAL A 70 8.69 7.07 4.36
CA VAL A 70 8.13 5.73 4.64
C VAL A 70 6.68 5.84 5.13
N GLU A 71 6.39 6.73 6.08
CA GLU A 71 5.02 6.98 6.54
C GLU A 71 4.13 7.53 5.43
N ALA A 72 4.62 8.47 4.63
CA ALA A 72 3.83 9.02 3.53
C ALA A 72 3.47 7.97 2.47
N ILE A 73 4.40 7.09 2.10
CA ILE A 73 4.13 5.96 1.20
C ILE A 73 3.10 5.05 1.85
N PHE A 74 3.26 4.69 3.12
CA PHE A 74 2.32 3.84 3.84
C PHE A 74 0.89 4.41 3.79
N ILE A 75 0.73 5.68 4.18
CA ILE A 75 -0.57 6.36 4.25
C ILE A 75 -1.26 6.37 2.89
N ASP A 76 -0.52 6.78 1.84
CA ASP A 76 -1.05 6.91 0.49
C ASP A 76 -1.52 5.55 -0.07
N ARG A 77 -0.68 4.52 0.05
CA ARG A 77 -0.98 3.19 -0.49
C ARG A 77 -2.09 2.49 0.27
N PHE A 78 -2.13 2.62 1.60
CA PHE A 78 -3.21 2.07 2.42
C PHE A 78 -4.54 2.78 2.20
N ALA A 79 -4.58 4.05 1.77
CA ALA A 79 -5.83 4.75 1.54
C ALA A 79 -6.75 3.98 0.58
N GLY A 80 -6.21 3.53 -0.57
CA GLY A 80 -6.98 2.75 -1.55
C GLY A 80 -7.38 1.36 -1.04
N ILE A 81 -6.46 0.67 -0.36
CA ILE A 81 -6.71 -0.66 0.24
C ILE A 81 -7.83 -0.57 1.30
N ASN A 82 -7.78 0.46 2.13
CA ASN A 82 -8.78 0.69 3.17
C ASN A 82 -10.14 1.04 2.60
N ALA A 83 -10.18 1.94 1.61
CA ALA A 83 -11.43 2.31 0.96
C ALA A 83 -12.12 1.08 0.37
N ARG A 84 -11.36 0.26 -0.36
CA ARG A 84 -11.87 -0.98 -0.96
C ARG A 84 -12.34 -1.99 0.09
N ARG A 85 -11.57 -2.19 1.16
CA ARG A 85 -11.97 -3.11 2.24
C ARG A 85 -13.23 -2.62 2.94
N HIS A 86 -13.35 -1.32 3.23
CA HIS A 86 -14.55 -0.76 3.83
C HIS A 86 -15.78 -0.94 2.94
N GLU A 87 -15.65 -0.74 1.63
CA GLU A 87 -16.72 -1.00 0.66
C GLU A 87 -17.18 -2.46 0.73
N MET A 88 -16.25 -3.43 0.69
CA MET A 88 -16.57 -4.85 0.79
C MET A 88 -17.29 -5.19 2.10
N LEU A 89 -16.84 -4.64 3.23
CA LEU A 89 -17.45 -4.89 4.54
C LEU A 89 -18.82 -4.20 4.71
N ALA A 90 -19.03 -3.05 4.07
CA ALA A 90 -20.30 -2.32 4.10
C ALA A 90 -21.39 -2.98 3.24
N ALA A 91 -20.99 -3.77 2.24
CA ALA A 91 -21.91 -4.51 1.37
C ALA A 91 -22.48 -5.79 2.02
N LEU A 92 -22.01 -6.16 3.22
CA LEU A 92 -22.51 -7.34 3.94
C LEU A 92 -23.86 -7.03 4.59
N PRO A 93 -24.95 -7.75 4.22
CA PRO A 93 -26.29 -7.46 4.72
C PRO A 93 -26.45 -7.75 6.21
N ASP A 94 -25.77 -8.80 6.70
CA ASP A 94 -25.65 -9.13 8.12
C ASP A 94 -24.17 -9.34 8.47
N PRO A 95 -23.51 -8.39 9.16
CA PRO A 95 -22.10 -8.52 9.50
C PRO A 95 -21.77 -9.70 10.43
N LEU A 96 -22.77 -10.34 11.07
CA LEU A 96 -22.60 -11.41 12.05
C LEU A 96 -23.18 -12.76 11.61
N ASN A 97 -23.39 -12.96 10.31
CA ASN A 97 -23.72 -14.27 9.74
C ASN A 97 -22.43 -15.08 9.45
N GLU A 98 -22.35 -16.31 9.96
CA GLU A 98 -21.22 -17.23 9.73
C GLU A 98 -21.04 -17.58 8.24
N GLU A 99 -22.10 -17.53 7.43
CA GLU A 99 -22.03 -17.70 5.96
C GLU A 99 -21.16 -16.64 5.29
N HIS A 100 -20.87 -15.52 5.96
CA HIS A 100 -20.00 -14.45 5.47
C HIS A 100 -18.52 -14.64 5.80
N ILE A 101 -18.12 -15.70 6.52
CA ILE A 101 -16.70 -15.99 6.77
C ILE A 101 -15.85 -15.99 5.48
N PRO A 102 -16.29 -16.61 4.36
CA PRO A 102 -15.57 -16.53 3.09
C PRO A 102 -15.46 -15.11 2.53
N LEU A 103 -16.46 -14.25 2.77
CA LEU A 103 -16.43 -12.84 2.34
C LEU A 103 -15.47 -12.01 3.20
N LEU A 104 -15.39 -12.28 4.51
CA LEU A 104 -14.39 -11.67 5.39
C LEU A 104 -12.97 -12.10 5.01
N ALA A 105 -12.76 -13.38 4.68
CA ALA A 105 -11.49 -13.87 4.18
C ALA A 105 -11.09 -13.17 2.86
N GLN A 106 -12.05 -12.97 1.95
CA GLN A 106 -11.83 -12.17 0.74
C GLN A 106 -11.48 -10.71 1.05
N ALA A 107 -12.19 -10.06 1.97
CA ALA A 107 -11.90 -8.69 2.39
C ALA A 107 -10.52 -8.52 3.06
N ALA A 108 -9.96 -9.60 3.59
CA ALA A 108 -8.59 -9.61 4.11
C ALA A 108 -7.53 -9.52 3.00
N VAL A 109 -7.76 -10.20 1.88
CA VAL A 109 -6.75 -10.43 0.83
C VAL A 109 -6.98 -9.59 -0.42
N LEU A 110 -8.20 -9.57 -0.95
CA LEU A 110 -8.52 -9.02 -2.27
C LEU A 110 -8.14 -7.53 -2.43
N PRO A 111 -8.35 -6.64 -1.44
CA PRO A 111 -7.93 -5.24 -1.56
C PRO A 111 -6.42 -5.07 -1.83
N PHE A 112 -5.58 -5.95 -1.28
CA PHE A 112 -4.14 -5.94 -1.57
C PHE A 112 -3.86 -6.44 -2.98
N VAL A 113 -4.51 -7.54 -3.41
CA VAL A 113 -4.36 -8.09 -4.76
C VAL A 113 -4.81 -7.09 -5.82
N GLU A 114 -5.94 -6.42 -5.62
CA GLU A 114 -6.42 -5.36 -6.53
C GLU A 114 -5.45 -4.18 -6.58
N HIS A 115 -4.87 -3.78 -5.44
CA HIS A 115 -3.84 -2.74 -5.39
C HIS A 115 -2.61 -3.13 -6.23
N MET A 116 -2.16 -4.39 -6.13
CA MET A 116 -1.03 -4.90 -6.91
C MET A 116 -1.30 -4.87 -8.42
N HIS A 117 -2.54 -5.05 -8.88
CA HIS A 117 -2.85 -5.02 -10.32
C HIS A 117 -2.98 -3.61 -10.90
N LYS A 118 -3.28 -2.61 -10.07
CA LYS A 118 -3.51 -1.21 -10.53
C LYS A 118 -2.23 -0.44 -10.81
N ARG A 119 -1.08 -0.88 -10.31
CA ARG A 119 0.20 -0.17 -10.45
C ARG A 119 1.18 -1.00 -11.27
N GLU A 120 1.91 -0.36 -12.16
CA GLU A 120 3.01 -1.00 -12.91
C GLU A 120 4.09 -1.53 -11.95
N SER A 121 4.29 -0.86 -10.81
CA SER A 121 5.14 -1.28 -9.69
C SER A 121 4.45 -2.21 -8.69
N GLY A 122 3.32 -2.84 -9.03
CA GLY A 122 2.35 -3.42 -8.10
C GLY A 122 2.87 -4.29 -6.95
N THR A 123 3.98 -4.99 -7.14
CA THR A 123 4.63 -5.82 -6.10
C THR A 123 5.58 -5.05 -5.18
N ASP A 124 6.06 -3.88 -5.58
CA ASP A 124 7.09 -3.12 -4.87
C ASP A 124 6.54 -2.61 -3.54
N PHE A 125 5.33 -2.04 -3.50
CA PHE A 125 4.65 -1.68 -2.26
C PHE A 125 4.52 -2.86 -1.30
N ILE A 126 4.16 -4.05 -1.80
CA ILE A 126 3.99 -5.22 -0.95
C ILE A 126 5.31 -5.67 -0.31
N ARG A 127 6.40 -5.69 -1.08
CA ARG A 127 7.74 -6.01 -0.55
C ARG A 127 8.21 -4.93 0.43
N PHE A 128 8.03 -3.66 0.09
CA PHE A 128 8.31 -2.53 0.96
C PHE A 128 7.55 -2.66 2.29
N PHE A 129 6.24 -2.91 2.21
CA PHE A 129 5.39 -3.08 3.39
C PHE A 129 5.84 -4.26 4.25
N ALA A 130 6.21 -5.39 3.64
CA ALA A 130 6.71 -6.54 4.38
C ALA A 130 8.00 -6.23 5.16
N LEU A 131 8.90 -5.42 4.58
CA LEU A 131 10.10 -4.94 5.26
C LEU A 131 9.74 -4.03 6.44
N VAL A 132 8.88 -3.03 6.21
CA VAL A 132 8.43 -2.08 7.26
C VAL A 132 7.71 -2.81 8.40
N TYR A 133 6.91 -3.84 8.09
CA TYR A 133 6.17 -4.61 9.08
C TYR A 133 7.09 -5.50 9.94
N SER A 134 8.17 -6.01 9.37
CA SER A 134 9.08 -6.96 10.03
C SER A 134 10.28 -6.30 10.70
N ASP A 135 10.56 -5.03 10.38
CA ASP A 135 11.74 -4.30 10.85
C ASP A 135 11.42 -3.42 12.08
N PRO A 136 11.98 -3.73 13.27
CA PRO A 136 11.75 -2.94 14.47
C PRO A 136 12.31 -1.51 14.42
N GLN A 137 13.24 -1.20 13.49
CA GLN A 137 13.91 0.09 13.35
C GLN A 137 13.11 1.07 12.49
N PHE A 138 12.41 0.57 11.46
CA PHE A 138 11.53 1.39 10.61
C PHE A 138 10.08 1.30 11.07
N ARG A 139 9.81 1.90 12.23
CA ARG A 139 8.45 1.97 12.76
C ARG A 139 7.69 3.09 12.10
N VAL A 140 6.72 2.73 11.27
CA VAL A 140 5.53 3.57 11.10
C VAL A 140 4.95 3.79 12.49
N SER A 141 4.71 5.04 12.86
CA SER A 141 4.26 5.37 14.21
C SER A 141 2.96 4.64 14.56
N SER A 142 2.79 4.33 15.85
CA SER A 142 1.56 3.67 16.33
C SER A 142 0.30 4.47 16.02
N GLU A 143 0.44 5.79 15.89
CA GLU A 143 -0.62 6.70 15.49
C GLU A 143 -1.01 6.50 14.03
N VAL A 144 -0.03 6.51 13.11
CA VAL A 144 -0.28 6.24 11.69
C VAL A 144 -0.91 4.86 11.48
N TRP A 145 -0.43 3.82 12.18
CA TRP A 145 -1.10 2.52 12.14
C TRP A 145 -2.56 2.60 12.59
N ARG A 146 -2.83 3.24 13.74
CA ARG A 146 -4.18 3.34 14.31
C ARG A 146 -5.16 4.06 13.37
N GLU A 147 -4.71 5.15 12.77
CA GLU A 147 -5.50 6.01 11.88
C GLU A 147 -5.71 5.37 10.50
N HIS A 148 -4.65 4.77 9.95
CA HIS A 148 -4.63 4.30 8.57
C HIS A 148 -4.82 2.79 8.42
N THR A 149 -5.22 2.05 9.47
CA THR A 149 -5.67 0.65 9.33
C THR A 149 -7.06 0.40 9.91
N SER A 150 -7.92 1.42 9.90
CA SER A 150 -9.31 1.34 10.38
C SER A 150 -10.12 0.20 9.73
N SER A 151 -9.90 -0.06 8.45
CA SER A 151 -10.58 -1.15 7.72
C SER A 151 -10.16 -2.54 8.22
N ALA A 152 -8.88 -2.74 8.55
CA ALA A 152 -8.37 -3.98 9.11
C ALA A 152 -8.90 -4.21 10.52
N ARG A 153 -9.00 -3.15 11.33
CA ARG A 153 -9.62 -3.21 12.66
C ARG A 153 -11.10 -3.60 12.58
N ARG A 154 -11.85 -3.02 11.64
CA ARG A 154 -13.25 -3.38 11.41
C ARG A 154 -13.40 -4.85 11.01
N LEU A 155 -12.58 -5.32 10.06
CA LEU A 155 -12.53 -6.73 9.66
C LEU A 155 -12.25 -7.64 10.86
N ALA A 156 -11.24 -7.32 11.67
CA ALA A 156 -10.88 -8.09 12.86
C ALA A 156 -12.03 -8.15 13.86
N GLN A 157 -12.72 -7.03 14.11
CA GLN A 157 -13.88 -6.98 15.01
C GLN A 157 -15.02 -7.88 14.52
N MET A 158 -15.34 -7.83 13.22
CA MET A 158 -16.37 -8.69 12.62
C MET A 158 -15.99 -10.17 12.71
N ALA A 159 -14.74 -10.52 12.39
CA ALA A 159 -14.25 -11.89 12.49
C ALA A 159 -14.29 -12.43 13.93
N MET A 160 -13.92 -11.62 14.93
CA MET A 160 -14.00 -12.03 16.33
C MET A 160 -15.45 -12.19 16.81
N ALA A 161 -16.37 -11.34 16.34
CA ALA A 161 -17.78 -11.42 16.71
C ALA A 161 -18.47 -12.69 16.17
N LEU A 162 -17.95 -13.28 15.09
CA LEU A 162 -18.37 -14.58 14.56
C LEU A 162 -17.81 -15.79 15.34
N MET A 163 -16.98 -15.56 16.35
CA MET A 163 -16.39 -16.61 17.18
C MET A 163 -16.79 -16.46 18.66
N PRO A 164 -18.09 -16.31 19.01
CA PRO A 164 -18.50 -16.02 20.40
C PRO A 164 -18.20 -17.17 21.38
N HIS A 165 -18.04 -18.38 20.86
CA HIS A 165 -17.71 -19.59 21.63
C HIS A 165 -16.20 -19.76 21.88
N VAL A 166 -15.35 -18.94 21.26
CA VAL A 166 -13.90 -18.99 21.40
C VAL A 166 -13.46 -17.98 22.48
N PRO A 167 -12.58 -18.36 23.43
CA PRO A 167 -12.02 -17.40 24.37
C PRO A 167 -11.40 -16.20 23.64
N GLN A 168 -11.60 -15.00 24.17
CA GLN A 168 -11.18 -13.75 23.52
C GLN A 168 -9.71 -13.77 23.10
N GLU A 169 -8.82 -14.27 23.97
CA GLU A 169 -7.39 -14.39 23.69
C GLU A 169 -7.12 -15.28 22.46
N ALA A 170 -7.78 -16.43 22.38
CA ALA A 170 -7.65 -17.34 21.24
C ALA A 170 -8.25 -16.74 19.95
N ALA A 171 -9.33 -15.96 20.04
CA ALA A 171 -9.90 -15.24 18.89
C ALA A 171 -8.92 -14.17 18.37
N ILE A 172 -8.27 -13.42 19.27
CA ILE A 172 -7.22 -12.45 18.93
C ILE A 172 -6.04 -13.16 18.24
N GLN A 173 -5.58 -14.29 18.79
CA GLN A 173 -4.50 -15.07 18.20
C GLN A 173 -4.85 -15.59 16.80
N ARG A 174 -6.07 -16.09 16.58
CA ARG A 174 -6.54 -16.56 15.26
C ARG A 174 -6.56 -15.44 14.23
N VAL A 175 -7.11 -14.28 14.59
CA VAL A 175 -7.14 -13.11 13.69
C VAL A 175 -5.72 -12.60 13.43
N GLY A 176 -4.86 -12.56 14.46
CA GLY A 176 -3.46 -12.21 14.31
C GLY A 176 -2.73 -13.14 13.35
N LEU A 177 -2.87 -14.46 13.53
CA LEU A 177 -2.27 -15.47 12.66
C LEU A 177 -2.72 -15.32 11.20
N MET A 178 -4.02 -15.09 10.98
CA MET A 178 -4.55 -14.83 9.65
C MET A 178 -3.94 -13.58 9.03
N ALA A 179 -3.92 -12.46 9.75
CA ALA A 179 -3.33 -11.21 9.26
C ALA A 179 -1.85 -11.36 8.92
N THR A 180 -1.07 -11.98 9.82
CA THR A 180 0.35 -12.27 9.61
C THR A 180 0.57 -13.20 8.41
N SER A 181 -0.29 -14.20 8.22
CA SER A 181 -0.21 -15.13 7.09
C SER A 181 -0.48 -14.43 5.76
N VAL A 182 -1.46 -13.52 5.72
CA VAL A 182 -1.74 -12.69 4.52
C VAL A 182 -0.52 -11.84 4.17
N PHE A 183 0.10 -11.18 5.16
CA PHE A 183 1.30 -10.37 4.92
C PHE A 183 2.50 -11.19 4.45
N HIS A 184 2.75 -12.33 5.09
CA HIS A 184 3.82 -13.24 4.66
C HIS A 184 3.58 -13.76 3.25
N TRP A 185 2.34 -14.16 2.93
CA TRP A 185 1.99 -14.63 1.60
C TRP A 185 2.15 -13.52 0.56
N LEU A 186 1.67 -12.31 0.84
CA LEU A 186 1.84 -11.15 -0.04
C LEU A 186 3.33 -10.87 -0.29
N ALA A 187 4.15 -10.89 0.76
CA ALA A 187 5.61 -10.72 0.65
C ALA A 187 6.28 -11.80 -0.22
N ASN A 188 5.75 -13.03 -0.17
CA ASN A 188 6.25 -14.20 -0.90
C ASN A 188 5.56 -14.44 -2.25
N TRP A 189 4.54 -13.66 -2.61
CA TRP A 189 3.65 -13.91 -3.75
C TRP A 189 4.42 -14.16 -5.06
N HIS A 190 5.45 -13.35 -5.33
CA HIS A 190 6.24 -13.51 -6.55
C HIS A 190 7.01 -14.84 -6.60
N ARG A 191 7.59 -15.29 -5.47
CA ARG A 191 8.26 -16.59 -5.35
C ARG A 191 7.27 -17.74 -5.52
N LEU A 192 6.08 -17.61 -4.93
CA LEU A 192 5.09 -18.69 -4.85
C LEU A 192 4.33 -18.92 -6.16
N ILE A 193 4.04 -17.86 -6.93
CA ILE A 193 3.14 -17.96 -8.09
C ILE A 193 3.85 -17.79 -9.42
N ARG A 194 4.90 -16.96 -9.48
CA ARG A 194 5.62 -16.79 -10.75
C ARG A 194 6.74 -17.78 -10.96
N GLY A 195 7.14 -18.54 -9.93
CA GLY A 195 8.30 -19.43 -9.96
C GLY A 195 9.53 -18.65 -10.40
N ASP A 196 10.39 -18.24 -9.49
CA ASP A 196 11.54 -17.40 -9.86
C ASP A 196 12.50 -18.18 -10.79
N THR A 197 12.25 -18.15 -12.09
CA THR A 197 13.20 -18.39 -13.18
C THR A 197 13.95 -17.08 -13.43
N ARG A 198 14.61 -16.58 -12.39
CA ARG A 198 15.69 -15.63 -12.57
C ARG A 198 16.95 -16.30 -12.07
N GLU A 199 17.71 -16.72 -13.07
CA GLU A 199 18.99 -17.41 -13.00
C GLU A 199 20.01 -16.66 -12.13
N ARG A 200 20.99 -17.46 -11.72
CA ARG A 200 22.16 -17.15 -10.92
C ARG A 200 23.02 -16.03 -11.51
#